data_AF-A0A7X6UYA8-F1
#
_entry.id   AF-A0A7X6UYA8-F1
#
_cell.length_a   1.000
_cell.length_b   1.000
_cell.length_c   1.000
_cell.angle_alpha   90.00
_cell.angle_beta   90.00
_cell.angle_gamma   90.00
#
_symmetry.space_group_name_H-M   'P 1'
#
loop_
_entity.id
_entity.type
_entity.pdbx_description
1 polymer ?
#
loop_
_entity_poly.entity_id
_entity_poly.type
_entity_poly.pdbx_seq_one_letter_code
_entity_poly.pdbx_strand_id
1 'polypeptide(L)'
;MVDPNQALRFRESADGVKAVGGDPQAAAKLGDMLNAEVIVVGSAVAQENDVSSIKGLAGTGVKSASAVVSLKAFNVSTREILAAKSANGAMVNVSPIVAGNKAIEKAIHALLASQGGFFESIVENWRRSAADGQNFVVEVSGVDEFSQIRVLRDIIATKATKVEQRSYQKPLLIFEVTRPGTAEDLAGVLDALQIEGQKLSVEGLNGNIINISVTKASE
;
A
#
# COMPACT_ATOMS: atom_id res chain seq x y z
N MET A 1 15.09 -17.74 -2.08
CA MET A 1 13.99 -18.26 -1.22
C MET A 1 14.36 -17.94 0.21
N VAL A 2 13.46 -17.33 1.00
CA VAL A 2 13.74 -16.96 2.40
C VAL A 2 13.79 -18.21 3.27
N ASP A 3 14.71 -18.27 4.23
CA ASP A 3 14.78 -19.35 5.20
C ASP A 3 13.49 -19.41 6.07
N PRO A 4 12.89 -20.59 6.31
CA PRO A 4 11.65 -20.69 7.08
C PRO A 4 11.73 -20.11 8.50
N ASN A 5 12.85 -20.28 9.20
CA ASN A 5 13.02 -19.73 10.54
C ASN A 5 13.18 -18.21 10.50
N GLN A 6 13.86 -17.70 9.47
CA GLN A 6 13.95 -16.26 9.22
C GLN A 6 12.58 -15.64 8.92
N ALA A 7 11.76 -16.30 8.08
CA ALA A 7 10.40 -15.87 7.78
C ALA A 7 9.50 -15.86 9.02
N LEU A 8 9.62 -16.87 9.88
CA LEU A 8 8.89 -16.93 11.16
C LEU A 8 9.25 -15.75 12.07
N ARG A 9 10.55 -15.44 12.20
CA ARG A 9 11.03 -14.30 13.00
C ARG A 9 10.48 -12.98 12.46
N PHE A 10 10.45 -12.80 11.14
CA PHE A 10 9.88 -11.59 10.55
C PHE A 10 8.39 -11.50 10.80
N ARG A 11 7.64 -12.59 10.65
CA ARG A 11 6.19 -12.63 10.91
C ARG A 11 5.86 -12.22 12.35
N GLU A 12 6.66 -12.66 13.32
CA GLU A 12 6.43 -12.39 14.75
C GLU A 12 7.03 -11.06 15.22
N SER A 13 7.88 -10.42 14.40
CA SER A 13 8.43 -9.11 14.71
C SER A 13 7.36 -8.01 14.62
N ALA A 14 7.57 -6.92 15.37
CA ALA A 14 6.71 -5.74 15.30
C ALA A 14 6.61 -5.18 13.87
N ASP A 15 7.71 -5.21 13.11
CA ASP A 15 7.73 -4.75 11.72
C ASP A 15 6.93 -5.69 10.81
N GLY A 16 6.95 -7.01 11.03
CA GLY A 16 6.12 -7.97 10.29
C GLY A 16 4.62 -7.71 10.45
N VAL A 17 4.18 -7.51 11.70
CA VAL A 17 2.78 -7.20 12.00
C VAL A 17 2.37 -5.88 11.33
N LYS A 18 3.20 -4.85 11.44
CA LYS A 18 2.96 -3.55 10.79
C LYS A 18 2.92 -3.65 9.27
N ALA A 19 3.86 -4.37 8.66
CA ALA A 19 3.93 -4.56 7.22
C ALA A 19 2.67 -5.27 6.67
N VAL A 20 2.21 -6.34 7.33
CA VAL A 20 0.92 -6.99 6.99
C VAL A 20 -0.25 -6.00 7.16
N GLY A 21 -0.22 -5.19 8.22
CA GLY A 21 -1.14 -4.06 8.43
C GLY A 21 -1.15 -3.03 7.30
N GLY A 22 -0.06 -2.95 6.53
CA GLY A 22 0.09 -2.06 5.38
C GLY A 22 1.06 -0.92 5.60
N ASP A 23 1.88 -0.96 6.65
CA ASP A 23 2.92 0.03 6.91
C ASP A 23 4.05 -0.10 5.86
N PRO A 24 4.23 0.90 4.98
CA PRO A 24 5.24 0.83 3.93
C PRO A 24 6.67 0.91 4.44
N GLN A 25 6.91 1.60 5.56
CA GLN A 25 8.25 1.68 6.16
C GLN A 25 8.66 0.32 6.74
N ALA A 26 7.75 -0.31 7.48
CA ALA A 26 7.99 -1.63 8.03
C ALA A 26 8.20 -2.67 6.93
N ALA A 27 7.39 -2.61 5.86
CA ALA A 27 7.54 -3.49 4.70
C ALA A 27 8.91 -3.28 4.01
N ALA A 28 9.28 -2.04 3.69
CA ALA A 28 10.56 -1.73 3.06
C ALA A 28 11.75 -2.19 3.91
N LYS A 29 11.71 -1.95 5.22
CA LYS A 29 12.76 -2.41 6.15
C LYS A 29 12.94 -3.93 6.10
N LEU A 30 11.85 -4.70 6.09
CA LEU A 30 11.92 -6.16 5.94
C LEU A 30 12.47 -6.57 4.56
N GLY A 31 12.11 -5.83 3.51
CA GLY A 31 12.64 -6.03 2.16
C GLY A 31 14.15 -5.79 2.08
N ASP A 32 14.64 -4.71 2.67
CA ASP A 32 16.06 -4.36 2.74
C ASP A 32 16.87 -5.46 3.46
N MET A 33 16.35 -5.96 4.59
CA MET A 33 16.97 -7.08 5.33
C MET A 33 17.07 -8.37 4.51
N LEU A 34 16.22 -8.51 3.50
CA LEU A 34 16.18 -9.64 2.58
C LEU A 34 16.87 -9.34 1.24
N ASN A 35 17.41 -8.13 1.07
CA ASN A 35 17.94 -7.62 -0.19
C ASN A 35 16.96 -7.82 -1.37
N ALA A 36 15.69 -7.52 -1.11
CA ALA A 36 14.60 -7.66 -2.09
C ALA A 36 14.26 -6.29 -2.71
N GLU A 37 13.97 -6.27 -4.01
CA GLU A 37 13.42 -5.08 -4.69
C GLU A 37 11.92 -4.92 -4.44
N VAL A 38 11.22 -6.05 -4.34
CA VAL A 38 9.80 -6.13 -4.03
C VAL A 38 9.58 -7.10 -2.89
N ILE A 39 8.81 -6.67 -1.89
CA ILE A 39 8.35 -7.55 -0.82
C ILE A 39 6.84 -7.73 -0.92
N VAL A 40 6.40 -8.99 -0.82
CA VAL A 40 4.98 -9.34 -0.71
C VAL A 40 4.70 -9.78 0.72
N VAL A 41 3.78 -9.10 1.38
CA VAL A 41 3.31 -9.41 2.73
C VAL A 41 1.81 -9.67 2.70
N GLY A 42 1.31 -10.47 3.63
CA GLY A 42 -0.10 -10.80 3.64
C GLY A 42 -0.54 -11.61 4.85
N SER A 43 -1.84 -11.86 4.89
CA SER A 43 -2.48 -12.70 5.89
C SER A 43 -3.38 -13.73 5.21
N ALA A 44 -3.48 -14.90 5.82
CA ALA A 44 -4.42 -15.94 5.44
C ALA A 44 -5.12 -16.41 6.71
N VAL A 45 -6.43 -16.28 6.75
CA VAL A 45 -7.26 -16.69 7.90
C VAL A 45 -8.30 -17.67 7.40
N ALA A 46 -8.30 -18.88 7.96
CA ALA A 46 -9.32 -19.89 7.71
C ALA A 46 -10.19 -20.07 8.96
N GLN A 47 -11.49 -20.22 8.74
CA GLN A 47 -12.48 -20.41 9.79
C GLN A 47 -13.37 -21.60 9.43
N GLU A 48 -13.56 -22.51 10.38
CA GLU A 48 -14.60 -23.55 10.29
C GLU A 48 -15.97 -22.89 10.40
N ASN A 49 -16.87 -23.27 9.50
CA ASN A 49 -18.25 -22.82 9.48
C ASN A 49 -19.14 -23.93 10.02
N ASP A 50 -20.04 -23.59 10.94
CA ASP A 50 -21.07 -24.52 11.38
C ASP A 50 -22.07 -24.76 10.26
N VAL A 51 -22.19 -26.02 9.86
CA VAL A 51 -23.12 -26.48 8.82
C VAL A 51 -24.16 -27.45 9.36
N SER A 52 -24.23 -27.62 10.69
CA SER A 52 -25.16 -28.53 11.37
C SER A 52 -26.64 -28.18 11.13
N SER A 53 -26.93 -26.91 10.87
CA SER A 53 -28.27 -26.39 10.58
C SER A 53 -28.63 -26.41 9.08
N ILE A 54 -27.69 -26.76 8.20
CA ILE A 54 -27.92 -26.75 6.74
C ILE A 54 -28.60 -28.06 6.32
N LYS A 55 -29.82 -27.92 5.78
CA LYS A 55 -30.61 -29.04 5.26
C LYS A 55 -29.83 -29.77 4.15
N GLY A 56 -29.59 -31.07 4.34
CA GLY A 56 -28.80 -31.92 3.42
C GLY A 56 -27.34 -32.12 3.82
N LEU A 57 -26.82 -31.36 4.80
CA LEU A 57 -25.48 -31.55 5.38
C LEU A 57 -25.54 -31.95 6.86
N ALA A 58 -26.67 -31.66 7.53
CA ALA A 58 -26.95 -32.09 8.90
C ALA A 58 -26.77 -33.61 9.07
N GLY A 59 -25.96 -34.02 10.06
CA GLY A 59 -25.72 -35.43 10.39
C GLY A 59 -24.77 -36.19 9.45
N THR A 60 -24.28 -35.57 8.38
CA THR A 60 -23.37 -36.23 7.40
C THR A 60 -21.90 -36.28 7.86
N GLY A 61 -21.55 -35.59 8.94
CA GLY A 61 -20.17 -35.48 9.44
C GLY A 61 -19.26 -34.55 8.61
N VAL A 62 -19.78 -33.93 7.55
CA VAL A 62 -19.02 -32.96 6.75
C VAL A 62 -18.81 -31.65 7.51
N LYS A 63 -17.64 -31.06 7.33
CA LYS A 63 -17.26 -29.75 7.83
C LYS A 63 -17.12 -28.78 6.67
N SER A 64 -17.41 -27.51 6.90
CA SER A 64 -17.15 -26.43 5.95
C SER A 64 -16.10 -25.52 6.54
N ALA A 65 -15.22 -24.98 5.69
CA ALA A 65 -14.34 -23.90 6.05
C ALA A 65 -14.34 -22.83 4.97
N SER A 66 -14.24 -21.58 5.39
CA SER A 66 -13.98 -20.44 4.53
C SER A 66 -12.64 -19.83 4.90
N ALA A 67 -11.96 -19.26 3.92
CA ALA A 67 -10.72 -18.55 4.12
C ALA A 67 -10.74 -17.20 3.42
N VAL A 68 -10.07 -16.22 4.01
CA VAL A 68 -9.76 -14.93 3.39
C VAL A 68 -8.25 -14.81 3.32
N VAL A 69 -7.75 -14.43 2.15
CA VAL A 69 -6.34 -14.14 1.91
C VAL A 69 -6.22 -12.71 1.43
N SER A 70 -5.32 -11.96 2.04
CA SER A 70 -5.02 -10.57 1.69
C SER A 70 -3.53 -10.44 1.43
N LEU A 71 -3.15 -9.91 0.27
CA LEU A 71 -1.77 -9.71 -0.16
C LEU A 71 -1.52 -8.23 -0.48
N LYS A 72 -0.34 -7.74 -0.11
CA LYS A 72 0.18 -6.42 -0.46
C LYS A 72 1.61 -6.58 -0.97
N ALA A 73 1.91 -5.97 -2.11
CA ALA A 73 3.25 -5.88 -2.67
C ALA A 73 3.77 -4.46 -2.53
N PHE A 74 5.01 -4.32 -2.07
CA PHE A 74 5.67 -3.04 -1.90
C PHE A 74 6.95 -3.01 -2.71
N ASN A 75 7.21 -1.89 -3.39
CA ASN A 75 8.54 -1.56 -3.85
C ASN A 75 9.37 -1.16 -2.63
N VAL A 76 10.49 -1.82 -2.42
CA VAL A 76 11.32 -1.63 -1.22
C VAL A 76 12.03 -0.27 -1.24
N SER A 77 12.49 0.18 -2.41
CA SER A 77 13.22 1.45 -2.53
C SER A 77 12.27 2.66 -2.43
N THR A 78 11.15 2.63 -3.15
CA THR A 78 10.20 3.77 -3.19
C THR A 78 9.16 3.73 -2.08
N ARG A 79 9.01 2.58 -1.40
CA ARG A 79 7.95 2.29 -0.41
C ARG A 79 6.54 2.35 -1.01
N GLU A 80 6.42 2.33 -2.33
CA GLU A 80 5.14 2.36 -3.03
C GLU A 80 4.42 1.01 -2.92
N ILE A 81 3.10 1.04 -2.73
CA ILE A 81 2.26 -0.17 -2.85
C ILE A 81 2.04 -0.46 -4.33
N LEU A 82 2.66 -1.54 -4.82
CA LEU A 82 2.52 -2.00 -6.21
C LEU A 82 1.20 -2.72 -6.45
N ALA A 83 0.71 -3.45 -5.45
CA ALA A 83 -0.58 -4.12 -5.49
C ALA A 83 -1.11 -4.37 -4.07
N ALA A 84 -2.43 -4.28 -3.90
CA ALA A 84 -3.12 -4.70 -2.69
C ALA A 84 -4.43 -5.38 -3.09
N LYS A 85 -4.58 -6.68 -2.79
CA LYS A 85 -5.79 -7.44 -3.13
C LYS A 85 -6.15 -8.43 -2.04
N SER A 86 -7.43 -8.73 -1.94
CA SER A 86 -7.97 -9.77 -1.08
C SER A 86 -8.94 -10.65 -1.87
N ALA A 87 -8.96 -11.93 -1.57
CA ALA A 87 -10.00 -12.83 -2.04
C ALA A 87 -10.39 -13.83 -0.96
N ASN A 88 -11.56 -14.43 -1.14
CA ASN A 88 -12.09 -15.46 -0.29
C ASN A 88 -12.21 -16.80 -1.02
N GLY A 89 -12.14 -17.88 -0.26
CA GLY A 89 -12.37 -19.23 -0.72
C GLY A 89 -13.22 -19.98 0.30
N ALA A 90 -13.93 -21.01 -0.17
CA ALA A 90 -14.71 -21.89 0.69
C ALA A 90 -14.63 -23.32 0.18
N MET A 91 -14.54 -24.27 1.12
CA MET A 91 -14.47 -25.69 0.82
C MET A 91 -15.19 -26.53 1.89
N VAL A 92 -15.82 -27.61 1.44
CA VAL A 92 -16.44 -28.63 2.30
C VAL A 92 -15.55 -29.87 2.29
N ASN A 93 -15.27 -30.43 3.46
CA ASN A 93 -14.52 -31.67 3.63
C ASN A 93 -14.90 -32.35 4.95
N VAL A 94 -14.70 -33.66 5.07
CA VAL A 94 -14.87 -34.37 6.35
C VAL A 94 -13.84 -33.93 7.40
N SER A 95 -12.67 -33.47 6.98
CA SER A 95 -11.64 -32.91 7.85
C SER A 95 -11.67 -31.37 7.80
N PRO A 96 -11.83 -30.68 8.94
CA PRO A 96 -11.86 -29.21 8.98
C PRO A 96 -10.50 -28.60 8.58
N ILE A 97 -9.39 -29.28 8.89
CA ILE A 97 -8.04 -28.83 8.47
C ILE A 97 -7.90 -28.90 6.95
N VAL A 98 -8.36 -29.99 6.33
CA VAL A 98 -8.31 -30.13 4.86
C VAL A 98 -9.23 -29.12 4.19
N ALA A 99 -10.43 -28.88 4.75
CA ALA A 99 -11.33 -27.85 4.27
C ALA A 99 -10.66 -26.45 4.33
N GLY A 100 -10.04 -26.10 5.46
CA GLY A 100 -9.36 -24.83 5.66
C GLY A 100 -8.21 -24.62 4.67
N ASN A 101 -7.32 -25.60 4.53
CA ASN A 101 -6.18 -25.52 3.61
C ASN A 101 -6.64 -25.33 2.15
N LYS A 102 -7.64 -26.11 1.71
CA LYS A 102 -8.20 -25.98 0.35
C LYS A 102 -8.95 -24.67 0.15
N ALA A 103 -9.58 -24.13 1.20
CA ALA A 103 -10.23 -22.82 1.13
C ALA A 103 -9.18 -21.71 0.92
N ILE A 104 -8.03 -21.77 1.62
CA ILE A 104 -6.90 -20.85 1.41
C ILE A 104 -6.35 -20.98 -0.02
N GLU A 105 -6.08 -22.20 -0.49
CA GLU A 105 -5.60 -22.46 -1.85
C GLU A 105 -6.52 -21.85 -2.90
N LYS A 106 -7.84 -22.07 -2.75
CA LYS A 106 -8.85 -21.49 -3.63
C LYS A 106 -8.86 -19.96 -3.61
N ALA A 107 -8.71 -19.34 -2.44
CA ALA A 107 -8.61 -17.89 -2.31
C ALA A 107 -7.34 -17.34 -3.01
N ILE A 108 -6.20 -18.02 -2.86
CA ILE A 108 -4.95 -17.66 -3.55
C ILE A 108 -5.12 -17.79 -5.06
N HIS A 109 -5.66 -18.89 -5.56
CA HIS A 109 -5.90 -19.05 -6.99
C HIS A 109 -6.80 -17.94 -7.56
N ALA A 110 -7.84 -17.54 -6.81
CA ALA A 110 -8.69 -16.41 -7.23
C ALA A 110 -7.91 -15.09 -7.30
N LEU A 111 -7.00 -14.82 -6.36
CA LEU A 111 -6.13 -13.63 -6.37
C LEU A 111 -5.16 -13.58 -7.54
N LEU A 112 -4.62 -14.75 -7.92
CA LEU A 112 -3.54 -14.85 -8.89
C LEU A 112 -4.06 -15.01 -10.33
N ALA A 113 -5.12 -15.80 -10.53
CA ALA A 113 -5.60 -16.18 -11.86
C ALA A 113 -6.64 -15.22 -12.46
N SER A 114 -7.18 -14.27 -11.68
CA SER A 114 -8.10 -13.27 -12.21
C SER A 114 -7.37 -12.32 -13.18
N GLN A 115 -8.02 -11.92 -14.27
CA GLN A 115 -7.56 -10.77 -15.05
C GLN A 115 -7.57 -9.51 -14.18
N GLY A 116 -6.56 -8.67 -14.32
CA GLY A 116 -6.24 -7.62 -13.36
C GLY A 116 -5.86 -8.19 -11.99
N GLY A 117 -5.32 -9.41 -11.94
CA GLY A 117 -4.94 -10.13 -10.73
C GLY A 117 -3.77 -9.49 -9.99
N PHE A 118 -3.33 -10.13 -8.91
CA PHE A 118 -2.31 -9.55 -8.03
C PHE A 118 -1.00 -9.27 -8.78
N PHE A 119 -0.47 -10.21 -9.55
CA PHE A 119 0.76 -10.02 -10.32
C PHE A 119 0.60 -9.04 -11.48
N GLU A 120 -0.51 -9.08 -12.21
CA GLU A 120 -0.77 -8.13 -13.28
C GLU A 120 -0.84 -6.69 -12.75
N SER A 121 -1.37 -6.49 -11.53
CA SER A 121 -1.40 -5.17 -10.89
C SER A 121 0.01 -4.64 -10.60
N ILE A 122 0.93 -5.52 -10.17
CA ILE A 122 2.34 -5.18 -9.95
C ILE A 122 2.99 -4.74 -11.26
N VAL A 123 2.83 -5.56 -12.32
CA VAL A 123 3.40 -5.28 -13.65
C VAL A 123 2.84 -3.98 -14.23
N GLU A 124 1.54 -3.75 -14.09
CA GLU A 124 0.89 -2.54 -14.59
C GLU A 124 1.27 -1.28 -13.80
N ASN A 125 1.54 -1.41 -12.50
CA ASN A 125 2.13 -0.31 -11.73
C ASN A 125 3.51 0.03 -12.29
N TRP A 126 4.41 -0.95 -12.45
CA TRP A 126 5.73 -0.70 -13.03
C TRP A 126 5.69 -0.11 -14.44
N ARG A 127 4.78 -0.61 -15.30
CA ARG A 127 4.60 -0.08 -16.64
C ARG A 127 4.18 1.40 -16.61
N ARG A 128 3.26 1.76 -15.71
CA ARG A 128 2.85 3.16 -15.50
C ARG A 128 3.99 3.99 -14.94
N SER A 129 4.72 3.51 -13.94
CA SER A 129 5.86 4.24 -13.38
C SER A 129 6.96 4.51 -14.41
N ALA A 130 7.14 3.58 -15.37
CA ALA A 130 8.06 3.76 -16.50
C ALA A 130 7.53 4.73 -17.57
N ALA A 131 6.21 4.79 -17.79
CA ALA A 131 5.61 5.61 -18.84
C ALA A 131 5.30 7.05 -18.38
N ASP A 132 4.66 7.18 -17.22
CA ASP A 132 4.07 8.44 -16.72
C ASP A 132 4.93 9.10 -15.64
N GLY A 133 5.89 8.34 -15.08
CA GLY A 133 6.67 8.71 -13.89
C GLY A 133 6.09 8.10 -12.61
N GLN A 134 6.76 8.32 -11.49
CA GLN A 134 6.37 7.76 -10.20
C GLN A 134 5.29 8.61 -9.52
N ASN A 135 4.48 7.96 -8.68
CA ASN A 135 3.54 8.64 -7.79
C ASN A 135 4.21 9.01 -6.47
N PHE A 136 4.02 10.26 -6.07
CA PHE A 136 4.46 10.84 -4.82
C PHE A 136 3.25 11.33 -4.02
N VAL A 137 3.32 11.22 -2.70
CA VAL A 137 2.35 11.83 -1.79
C VAL A 137 2.99 13.07 -1.20
N VAL A 138 2.42 14.23 -1.46
CA VAL A 138 2.89 15.50 -0.88
C VAL A 138 1.93 15.90 0.24
N GLU A 139 2.42 15.84 1.46
CA GLU A 139 1.71 16.20 2.68
C GLU A 139 2.09 17.62 3.08
N VAL A 140 1.14 18.54 2.93
CA VAL A 140 1.33 19.97 3.17
C VAL A 140 0.67 20.35 4.49
N SER A 141 1.45 20.97 5.38
CA SER A 141 1.00 21.58 6.63
C SER A 141 1.07 23.11 6.55
N GLY A 142 0.37 23.81 7.45
CA GLY A 142 0.37 25.28 7.49
C GLY A 142 -0.57 25.95 6.47
N VAL A 143 -1.53 25.20 5.90
CA VAL A 143 -2.53 25.76 4.98
C VAL A 143 -3.70 26.34 5.76
N ASP A 144 -3.68 27.66 5.94
CA ASP A 144 -4.65 28.40 6.75
C ASP A 144 -5.92 28.73 5.98
N GLU A 145 -5.82 29.04 4.69
CA GLU A 145 -6.94 29.46 3.85
C GLU A 145 -7.26 28.43 2.76
N PHE A 146 -8.55 28.28 2.46
CA PHE A 146 -8.98 27.35 1.39
C PHE A 146 -8.53 27.80 -0.01
N SER A 147 -8.38 29.12 -0.23
CA SER A 147 -7.83 29.73 -1.44
C SER A 147 -6.43 29.19 -1.77
N GLN A 148 -5.58 29.04 -0.75
CA GLN A 148 -4.19 28.58 -0.88
C GLN A 148 -4.11 27.16 -1.45
N ILE A 149 -5.10 26.30 -1.22
CA ILE A 149 -5.14 24.92 -1.75
C ILE A 149 -5.09 24.93 -3.28
N ARG A 150 -5.87 25.82 -3.90
CA ARG A 150 -5.90 25.95 -5.36
C ARG A 150 -4.56 26.43 -5.88
N VAL A 151 -3.97 27.44 -5.24
CA VAL A 151 -2.68 28.02 -5.64
C VAL A 151 -1.56 27.00 -5.49
N LEU A 152 -1.51 26.27 -4.37
CA LEU A 152 -0.59 25.15 -4.12
C LEU A 152 -0.67 24.11 -5.24
N ARG A 153 -1.87 23.63 -5.54
CA ARG A 153 -2.09 22.64 -6.59
C ARG A 153 -1.58 23.14 -7.93
N ASP A 154 -1.96 24.36 -8.31
CA ASP A 154 -1.64 24.94 -9.62
C ASP A 154 -0.12 25.16 -9.76
N ILE A 155 0.57 25.57 -8.68
CA ILE A 155 2.03 25.71 -8.65
C ILE A 155 2.74 24.35 -8.74
N ILE A 156 2.31 23.35 -7.96
CA ILE A 156 2.88 21.99 -8.00
C ILE A 156 2.67 21.37 -9.40
N ALA A 157 1.52 21.62 -10.03
CA ALA A 157 1.21 21.13 -11.37
C ALA A 157 2.17 21.67 -12.44
N THR A 158 2.86 22.80 -12.21
CA THR A 158 3.90 23.28 -13.15
C THR A 158 5.16 22.41 -13.15
N LYS A 159 5.32 21.52 -12.16
CA LYS A 159 6.50 20.67 -11.94
C LYS A 159 6.17 19.18 -11.96
N ALA A 160 4.97 18.81 -12.41
CA ALA A 160 4.48 17.45 -12.38
C ALA A 160 3.69 17.11 -13.65
N THR A 161 3.64 15.82 -13.99
CA THR A 161 2.80 15.29 -15.06
C THR A 161 1.32 15.37 -14.66
N LYS A 162 1.01 15.05 -13.40
CA LYS A 162 -0.34 15.03 -12.85
C LYS A 162 -0.32 15.42 -11.38
N VAL A 163 -1.34 16.16 -10.94
CA VAL A 163 -1.56 16.51 -9.53
C VAL A 163 -3.03 16.32 -9.18
N GLU A 164 -3.33 15.53 -8.17
CA GLU A 164 -4.67 15.31 -7.65
C GLU A 164 -4.72 15.65 -6.16
N GLN A 165 -5.73 16.40 -5.74
CA GLN A 165 -5.98 16.63 -4.32
C GLN A 165 -6.65 15.39 -3.75
N ARG A 166 -5.96 14.69 -2.85
CA ARG A 166 -6.46 13.47 -2.22
C ARG A 166 -7.39 13.76 -1.05
N SER A 167 -6.99 14.67 -0.17
CA SER A 167 -7.82 15.09 0.97
C SER A 167 -7.36 16.43 1.53
N TYR A 168 -8.26 17.14 2.22
CA TYR A 168 -7.91 18.29 3.04
C TYR A 168 -8.69 18.22 4.35
N GLN A 169 -7.95 18.14 5.45
CA GLN A 169 -8.48 18.22 6.80
C GLN A 169 -7.44 18.89 7.67
N LYS A 170 -7.72 20.11 8.14
CA LYS A 170 -6.75 20.88 8.96
C LYS A 170 -6.18 20.01 10.11
N PRO A 171 -4.84 20.00 10.29
CA PRO A 171 -3.85 20.87 9.64
C PRO A 171 -3.25 20.33 8.33
N LEU A 172 -3.75 19.21 7.80
CA LEU A 172 -3.10 18.45 6.73
C LEU A 172 -3.85 18.54 5.39
N LEU A 173 -3.11 18.91 4.34
CA LEU A 173 -3.52 18.82 2.94
C LEU A 173 -2.68 17.75 2.25
N ILE A 174 -3.31 16.85 1.51
CA ILE A 174 -2.61 15.75 0.83
C ILE A 174 -2.83 15.85 -0.67
N PHE A 175 -1.74 15.95 -1.43
CA PHE A 175 -1.72 15.80 -2.87
C PHE A 175 -1.11 14.46 -3.27
N GLU A 176 -1.62 13.88 -4.35
CA GLU A 176 -0.96 12.85 -5.12
C GLU A 176 -0.36 13.49 -6.38
N VAL A 177 0.94 13.29 -6.58
CA VAL A 177 1.74 13.95 -7.61
C VAL A 177 2.44 12.89 -8.45
N THR A 178 2.16 12.84 -9.75
CA THR A 178 2.86 11.95 -10.68
C THR A 178 3.91 12.73 -11.45
N ARG A 179 5.16 12.26 -11.44
CA ARG A 179 6.25 12.82 -12.28
C ARG A 179 7.44 11.87 -12.43
N PRO A 180 8.27 12.05 -13.46
CA PRO A 180 9.59 11.42 -13.52
C PRO A 180 10.54 11.93 -12.41
N GLY A 181 11.55 11.13 -12.09
CA GLY A 181 12.59 11.45 -11.09
C GLY A 181 12.34 10.77 -9.73
N THR A 182 13.14 11.16 -8.73
CA THR A 182 13.04 10.62 -7.36
C THR A 182 12.26 11.56 -6.42
N ALA A 183 11.99 11.08 -5.21
CA ALA A 183 11.38 11.89 -4.16
C ALA A 183 12.27 13.09 -3.78
N GLU A 184 13.60 12.89 -3.74
CA GLU A 184 14.59 13.93 -3.50
C GLU A 184 14.55 15.01 -4.59
N ASP A 185 14.44 14.60 -5.86
CA ASP A 185 14.30 15.56 -6.97
C ASP A 185 13.02 16.38 -6.82
N LEU A 186 11.91 15.78 -6.36
CA LEU A 186 10.66 16.51 -6.14
C LEU A 186 10.76 17.44 -4.94
N ALA A 187 11.33 16.96 -3.84
CA ALA A 187 11.59 17.75 -2.65
C ALA A 187 12.40 19.00 -2.96
N GLY A 188 13.52 18.87 -3.69
CA GLY A 188 14.36 20.02 -4.05
C GLY A 188 13.63 21.04 -4.92
N VAL A 189 12.76 20.58 -5.83
CA VAL A 189 11.92 21.47 -6.63
C VAL A 189 10.87 22.16 -5.77
N LEU A 190 10.23 21.45 -4.82
CA LEU A 190 9.22 22.00 -3.93
C LEU A 190 9.80 23.03 -2.95
N ASP A 191 10.99 22.79 -2.39
CA ASP A 191 11.65 23.71 -1.44
C ASP A 191 12.01 25.07 -2.08
N ALA A 192 12.14 25.10 -3.41
CA ALA A 192 12.41 26.32 -4.18
C ALA A 192 11.15 27.13 -4.50
N LEU A 193 9.95 26.63 -4.20
CA LEU A 193 8.69 27.29 -4.54
C LEU A 193 8.25 28.27 -3.45
N GLN A 194 7.53 29.30 -3.89
CA GLN A 194 6.91 30.30 -3.03
C GLN A 194 5.46 30.51 -3.43
N ILE A 195 4.62 30.85 -2.46
CA ILE A 195 3.18 31.03 -2.61
C ILE A 195 2.77 32.29 -1.86
N GLU A 196 2.28 33.30 -2.57
CA GLU A 196 1.76 34.52 -1.94
C GLU A 196 2.76 35.16 -0.95
N GLY A 197 4.06 35.07 -1.24
CA GLY A 197 5.14 35.56 -0.37
C GLY A 197 5.54 34.62 0.78
N GLN A 198 4.94 33.43 0.87
CA GLN A 198 5.26 32.37 1.83
C GLN A 198 6.18 31.34 1.17
N LYS A 199 7.17 30.81 1.90
CA LYS A 199 8.07 29.77 1.39
C LYS A 199 7.46 28.39 1.64
N LEU A 200 7.63 27.47 0.69
CA LEU A 200 7.45 26.04 0.96
C LEU A 200 8.76 25.46 1.49
N SER A 201 8.70 24.78 2.63
CA SER A 201 9.87 24.15 3.25
C SER A 201 9.67 22.65 3.35
N VAL A 202 10.65 21.87 2.91
CA VAL A 202 10.63 20.41 3.06
C VAL A 202 11.03 20.05 4.49
N GLU A 203 10.11 19.38 5.20
CA GLU A 203 10.28 18.95 6.59
C GLU A 203 10.75 17.49 6.70
N GLY A 204 10.47 16.68 5.68
CA GLY A 204 10.84 15.27 5.71
C GLY A 204 10.58 14.51 4.42
N LEU A 205 11.33 13.42 4.26
CA LEU A 205 11.17 12.45 3.18
C LEU A 205 11.03 11.05 3.75
N ASN A 206 10.02 10.34 3.25
CA ASN A 206 9.69 9.00 3.70
C ASN A 206 9.26 8.13 2.51
N GLY A 207 10.24 7.59 1.79
CA GLY A 207 9.98 6.97 0.48
C GLY A 207 9.42 8.02 -0.48
N ASN A 208 8.32 7.69 -1.15
CA ASN A 208 7.62 8.64 -2.02
C ASN A 208 6.67 9.62 -1.28
N ILE A 209 6.70 9.65 0.06
CA ILE A 209 5.97 10.65 0.86
C ILE A 209 6.91 11.82 1.16
N ILE A 210 6.46 13.04 0.84
CA ILE A 210 7.19 14.29 1.03
C ILE A 210 6.37 15.17 1.97
N ASN A 211 6.92 15.47 3.13
CA ASN A 211 6.32 16.37 4.10
C ASN A 211 6.84 17.78 3.86
N ILE A 212 5.93 18.72 3.65
CA ILE A 212 6.26 20.14 3.49
C ILE A 212 5.41 21.02 4.42
N SER A 213 5.95 22.19 4.75
CA SER A 213 5.25 23.24 5.49
C SER A 213 5.15 24.50 4.63
N VAL A 214 4.03 25.21 4.77
CA VAL A 214 3.91 26.59 4.30
C VAL A 214 4.30 27.49 5.46
N THR A 215 5.40 28.23 5.32
CA THR A 215 5.86 29.18 6.34
C THR A 215 5.88 30.59 5.78
N LYS A 216 5.52 31.57 6.61
CA LYS A 216 5.72 32.98 6.24
C LYS A 216 7.21 33.19 6.00
N ALA A 217 7.58 33.75 4.85
CA ALA A 217 8.97 34.12 4.61
C ALA A 217 9.41 35.07 5.74
N SER A 218 10.41 34.67 6.51
CA SER A 218 11.04 35.52 7.51
C SER A 218 11.65 36.73 6.79
N GLU A 219 11.21 37.93 7.17
CA GLU A 219 11.79 39.22 6.77
C GLU A 219 13.29 39.31 7.09
#